data_AF-A0A924XRU5-F1
#
_entry.id   AF-A0A924XRU5-F1
#
_cell.length_a   1.000
_cell.length_b   1.000
_cell.length_c   1.000
_cell.angle_alpha   90.00
_cell.angle_beta   90.00
_cell.angle_gamma   90.00
#
_symmetry.space_group_name_H-M   'P 1'
#
loop_
_entity.id
_entity.type
_entity.pdbx_description
1 polymer ?
#
loop_
_entity_poly.entity_id
_entity_poly.type
_entity_poly.pdbx_seq_one_letter_code
_entity_poly.pdbx_strand_id
1 'polypeptide(L)'
;MPDRPPEIVLSRPTLDAAGLAALGVRWRRLEPSVEASPFQTWTWVGTIAAQYADPLLIEAKDSTGLVAIALLNRRRTMLGDVLYLHETGDPARDAVFIERNGPLTAPSQDALCTRMLRAA
;
A
#
# COMPACT_ATOMS: atom_id res chain seq x y z
N MET A 1 -25.00 -9.82 13.71
CA MET A 1 -24.59 -8.40 13.62
C MET A 1 -24.06 -8.20 12.22
N PRO A 2 -24.48 -7.18 11.45
CA PRO A 2 -23.75 -6.85 10.24
C PRO A 2 -22.32 -6.47 10.65
N ASP A 3 -21.34 -7.08 9.99
CA ASP A 3 -19.94 -6.83 10.28
C ASP A 3 -19.63 -5.35 10.04
N ARG A 4 -19.03 -4.67 11.01
CA ARG A 4 -18.70 -3.24 10.87
C ARG A 4 -17.70 -3.12 9.71
N PRO A 5 -17.88 -2.19 8.75
CA PRO A 5 -16.91 -2.03 7.68
C PRO A 5 -15.53 -1.72 8.26
N PRO A 6 -14.44 -2.25 7.68
CA PRO A 6 -13.09 -1.94 8.15
C PRO A 6 -12.85 -0.44 8.23
N GLU A 7 -12.23 0.00 9.33
CA GLU A 7 -11.75 1.36 9.54
C GLU A 7 -10.55 1.61 8.63
N ILE A 8 -10.51 2.77 7.97
CA ILE A 8 -9.41 3.16 7.08
C ILE A 8 -8.58 4.22 7.78
N VAL A 9 -7.29 3.94 7.94
CA VAL A 9 -6.33 4.81 8.61
C VAL A 9 -5.25 5.23 7.61
N LEU A 10 -4.99 6.53 7.55
CA LEU A 10 -3.93 7.12 6.74
C LEU A 10 -2.78 7.59 7.63
N SER A 11 -1.56 7.31 7.20
CA SER A 11 -0.36 7.78 7.89
C SER A 11 0.76 8.09 6.91
N ARG A 12 1.75 8.87 7.35
CA ARG A 12 2.95 9.20 6.59
C ARG A 12 4.16 8.62 7.30
N PRO A 13 4.52 7.36 7.04
CA PRO A 13 5.62 6.72 7.74
C PRO A 13 6.97 7.30 7.31
N THR A 14 7.93 7.36 8.21
CA THR A 14 9.34 7.50 7.80
C THR A 14 9.81 6.15 7.26
N LEU A 15 10.41 6.13 6.06
CA LEU A 15 10.93 4.92 5.42
C LEU A 15 12.46 4.84 5.46
N ASP A 16 13.03 5.14 6.62
CA ASP A 16 14.42 4.77 6.92
C ASP A 16 14.55 3.25 7.12
N ALA A 17 15.75 2.76 7.46
CA ALA A 17 15.99 1.34 7.64
C ALA A 17 15.06 0.69 8.69
N ALA A 18 14.76 1.40 9.79
CA ALA A 18 13.89 0.89 10.85
C ALA A 18 12.41 0.94 10.42
N GLY A 19 11.99 2.01 9.76
CA GLY A 19 10.64 2.17 9.23
C GLY A 19 10.30 1.14 8.16
N LEU A 20 11.23 0.89 7.23
CA LEU A 20 11.11 -0.18 6.24
C LEU A 20 11.02 -1.55 6.91
N ALA A 21 11.87 -1.83 7.90
CA ALA A 21 11.80 -3.10 8.63
C ALA A 21 10.44 -3.30 9.32
N ALA A 22 9.93 -2.27 10.00
CA ALA A 22 8.65 -2.31 10.71
C ALA A 22 7.45 -2.43 9.75
N LEU A 23 7.48 -1.73 8.60
CA LEU A 23 6.45 -1.88 7.57
C LEU A 23 6.49 -3.28 6.96
N GLY A 24 7.68 -3.82 6.69
CA GLY A 24 7.84 -5.17 6.16
C GLY A 24 7.34 -6.27 7.07
N VAL A 25 7.39 -6.11 8.39
CA VAL A 25 6.76 -7.05 9.33
C VAL A 25 5.24 -7.06 9.17
N ARG A 26 4.62 -5.87 9.08
CA ARG A 26 3.16 -5.74 8.89
C ARG A 26 2.71 -6.32 7.55
N TRP A 27 3.44 -6.00 6.49
CA TRP A 27 3.16 -6.46 5.14
C TRP A 27 3.22 -7.98 5.03
N ARG A 28 4.33 -8.58 5.47
CA ARG A 28 4.53 -10.05 5.46
C ARG A 28 3.58 -10.79 6.39
N ARG A 29 3.01 -10.14 7.41
CA ARG A 29 1.96 -10.75 8.24
C ARG A 29 0.64 -10.90 7.48
N LEU A 30 0.36 -9.99 6.55
CA LEU A 30 -0.87 -10.00 5.75
C LEU A 30 -0.75 -10.92 4.52
N GLU A 31 0.43 -10.99 3.92
CA GLU A 31 0.70 -11.80 2.71
C GLU A 31 0.13 -13.24 2.73
N PRO A 32 0.22 -14.03 3.83
CA PRO A 32 -0.29 -15.41 3.83
C PRO A 32 -1.81 -15.50 3.85
N SER A 33 -2.48 -14.46 4.34
CA SER A 33 -3.96 -14.39 4.45
C SER A 33 -4.63 -13.85 3.19
N VAL A 34 -3.84 -13.44 2.20
CA VAL A 34 -4.32 -12.84 0.96
C VAL A 34 -3.61 -13.52 -0.20
N GLU A 35 -4.26 -13.63 -1.35
CA GLU A 35 -3.64 -14.24 -2.54
C GLU A 35 -2.70 -13.22 -3.21
N ALA A 36 -1.59 -12.88 -2.54
CA ALA A 36 -0.66 -11.86 -2.98
C ALA A 36 0.03 -12.27 -4.28
N SER A 37 -0.02 -11.41 -5.31
CA SER A 37 0.87 -11.58 -6.46
C SER A 37 2.32 -11.25 -6.07
N PRO A 38 3.34 -11.74 -6.82
CA PRO A 38 4.74 -11.41 -6.55
C PRO A 38 5.02 -9.91 -6.41
N PHE A 39 4.33 -9.08 -7.21
CA PHE A 39 4.46 -7.63 -7.22
C PHE A 39 3.82 -6.93 -6.02
N GLN A 40 2.95 -7.62 -5.29
CA GLN A 40 2.35 -7.11 -4.05
C GLN A 40 3.05 -7.64 -2.81
N THR A 41 4.09 -8.48 -2.94
CA THR A 41 4.90 -8.92 -1.80
C THR A 41 5.82 -7.81 -1.31
N TRP A 42 6.21 -7.87 -0.04
CA TRP A 42 7.16 -6.95 0.56
C TRP A 42 8.55 -7.04 -0.09
N THR A 43 8.93 -8.21 -0.61
CA THR A 43 10.19 -8.34 -1.36
C THR A 43 10.21 -7.38 -2.55
N TRP A 44 9.08 -7.24 -3.25
CA TRP A 44 8.93 -6.28 -4.33
C TRP A 44 8.69 -4.86 -3.82
N VAL A 45 7.59 -4.67 -3.07
CA VAL A 45 7.14 -3.34 -2.62
C VAL A 45 8.19 -2.66 -1.75
N GLY A 46 8.84 -3.38 -0.85
CA GLY A 46 9.89 -2.85 0.02
C GLY A 46 11.10 -2.33 -0.74
N THR A 47 11.43 -2.93 -1.89
CA THR A 47 12.52 -2.47 -2.77
C THR A 47 12.21 -1.11 -3.38
N ILE A 48 10.96 -0.94 -3.85
CA ILE A 48 10.52 0.33 -4.45
C ILE A 48 10.28 1.39 -3.35
N ALA A 49 9.69 0.99 -2.22
CA ALA A 49 9.37 1.86 -1.09
C ALA A 49 10.59 2.59 -0.52
N ALA A 50 11.77 1.95 -0.57
CA ALA A 50 13.03 2.58 -0.15
C ALA A 50 13.40 3.83 -0.98
N GLN A 51 12.76 4.03 -2.13
CA GLN A 51 12.96 5.18 -3.02
C GLN A 51 11.89 6.27 -2.84
N TYR A 52 10.92 6.09 -1.93
CA TYR A 52 9.81 7.02 -1.77
C TYR A 52 10.25 8.28 -1.02
N ALA A 53 9.98 9.44 -1.62
CA ALA A 53 10.30 10.73 -1.02
C ALA A 53 9.21 11.22 -0.06
N ASP A 54 7.95 10.87 -0.31
CA ASP A 54 6.81 11.30 0.49
C ASP A 54 5.76 10.18 0.55
N PRO A 55 6.01 9.15 1.37
CA PRO A 55 5.16 7.96 1.44
C PRO A 55 3.83 8.24 2.14
N LEU A 56 2.76 7.68 1.57
CA LEU A 56 1.43 7.62 2.16
C LEU A 56 1.06 6.15 2.36
N LEU A 57 0.81 5.78 3.62
CA LEU A 57 0.38 4.44 3.99
C LEU A 57 -1.11 4.45 4.30
N ILE A 58 -1.86 3.55 3.67
CA ILE A 58 -3.28 3.31 3.93
C ILE A 58 -3.41 1.92 4.54
N GLU A 59 -3.98 1.84 5.73
CA GLU A 59 -4.29 0.58 6.40
C GLU A 59 -5.81 0.45 6.57
N ALA A 60 -6.36 -0.73 6.31
CA ALA A 60 -7.72 -1.08 6.68
C ALA A 60 -7.69 -2.06 7.86
N LYS A 61 -8.47 -1.77 8.91
CA LYS A 61 -8.50 -2.57 10.14
C LYS A 61 -9.93 -2.94 10.52
N ASP A 62 -10.14 -4.19 10.90
CA ASP A 62 -11.39 -4.67 11.48
C ASP A 62 -11.18 -5.15 12.93
N SER A 63 -12.15 -5.89 13.48
CA SER A 63 -12.05 -6.44 14.84
C SER A 63 -10.91 -7.47 15.03
N THR A 64 -10.41 -8.06 13.95
CA THR A 64 -9.34 -9.07 13.94
C THR A 64 -7.95 -8.47 13.72
N GLY A 65 -7.89 -7.26 13.15
CA GLY A 65 -6.66 -6.50 12.95
C GLY A 65 -6.53 -5.93 11.55
N LEU A 66 -5.30 -5.89 11.04
CA LEU A 66 -4.99 -5.40 9.69
C LEU A 66 -5.53 -6.37 8.64
N VAL A 67 -6.44 -5.89 7.78
CA VAL A 67 -7.06 -6.69 6.72
C VAL A 67 -6.70 -6.23 5.31
N ALA A 68 -6.22 -4.99 5.15
CA ALA A 68 -5.66 -4.52 3.90
C ALA A 68 -4.61 -3.44 4.13
N ILE A 69 -3.64 -3.33 3.20
CA ILE A 69 -2.57 -2.33 3.25
C ILE A 69 -2.21 -1.84 1.84
N ALA A 70 -1.94 -0.56 1.69
CA ALA A 70 -1.45 0.04 0.45
C ALA A 70 -0.40 1.11 0.77
N LEU A 71 0.67 1.15 -0.02
CA LEU A 71 1.70 2.17 0.09
C LEU A 71 1.80 2.94 -1.23
N LEU A 72 1.67 4.26 -1.12
CA LEU A 72 1.76 5.17 -2.25
C LEU A 72 2.95 6.10 -2.05
N ASN A 73 3.58 6.51 -3.14
CA ASN A 73 4.46 7.66 -3.15
C ASN A 73 3.66 8.88 -3.59
N ARG A 74 3.73 9.96 -2.82
CA ARG A 74 3.14 11.24 -3.20
C ARG A 74 4.19 12.10 -3.88
N ARG A 75 3.83 12.75 -4.97
CA ARG A 75 4.68 13.76 -5.62
C ARG A 75 3.91 15.04 -5.83
N ARG A 76 4.54 16.15 -5.44
CA ARG A 76 4.03 17.48 -5.73
C ARG A 76 4.36 17.85 -7.17
N THR A 77 3.34 18.25 -7.92
CA THR A 77 3.48 18.80 -9.27
C THR A 77 2.93 20.23 -9.31
N MET A 78 3.11 20.94 -10.41
CA MET A 78 2.49 22.26 -10.59
C MET A 78 0.95 22.22 -10.61
N LEU A 79 0.35 21.06 -10.88
CA LEU A 79 -1.10 20.87 -10.96
C LEU A 79 -1.71 20.28 -9.67
N GLY A 80 -0.89 20.06 -8.64
CA GLY A 80 -1.29 19.44 -7.38
C GLY A 80 -0.51 18.17 -7.05
N ASP A 81 -0.98 17.45 -6.02
CA ASP A 81 -0.39 16.20 -5.57
C ASP A 81 -0.83 15.05 -6.47
N VAL A 82 0.11 14.22 -6.90
CA VAL A 82 -0.13 12.96 -7.63
C VAL A 82 0.29 11.81 -6.73
N LEU A 83 -0.56 10.77 -6.65
CA LEU A 83 -0.31 9.58 -5.87
C LEU A 83 0.03 8.40 -6.79
N TYR A 84 1.14 7.74 -6.49
CA TYR A 84 1.68 6.61 -7.23
C TYR A 84 1.61 5.36 -6.36
N LEU A 85 0.72 4.41 -6.70
CA LEU A 85 0.58 3.16 -5.94
C LEU A 85 1.70 2.20 -6.33
N HIS A 86 2.51 1.76 -5.36
CA HIS A 86 3.64 0.85 -5.58
C HIS A 86 4.65 1.31 -6.66
N GLU A 87 4.68 2.62 -6.94
CA GLU A 87 5.49 3.26 -7.96
C GLU A 87 6.21 4.48 -7.40
N THR A 88 7.36 4.83 -7.98
CA THR A 88 8.15 6.01 -7.56
C THR A 88 7.68 7.30 -8.23
N GLY A 89 6.93 7.22 -9.34
CA GLY A 89 6.60 8.31 -10.23
C GLY A 89 7.75 8.76 -11.13
N ASP A 90 8.80 7.95 -11.26
CA ASP A 90 9.92 8.15 -12.19
C ASP A 90 9.87 7.07 -13.27
N PRO A 91 9.59 7.43 -14.53
CA PRO A 91 9.48 6.46 -15.63
C PRO A 91 10.71 5.56 -15.80
N ALA A 92 11.91 6.03 -15.45
CA ALA A 92 13.13 5.21 -15.55
C ALA A 92 13.19 4.11 -14.48
N ARG A 93 12.54 4.34 -13.34
CA ARG A 93 12.48 3.40 -12.19
C ARG A 93 11.22 2.53 -12.22
N ASP A 94 10.16 3.01 -12.84
CA ASP A 94 8.85 2.34 -12.93
C ASP A 94 8.65 1.65 -14.30
N ALA A 95 9.74 1.27 -14.97
CA ALA A 95 9.70 0.68 -16.32
C ALA A 95 9.11 -0.76 -16.36
N VAL A 96 9.02 -1.44 -15.22
CA VAL A 96 8.46 -2.79 -15.13
C VAL A 96 6.94 -2.70 -14.96
N PHE A 97 6.22 -3.32 -15.89
CA PHE A 97 4.76 -3.40 -15.81
C PHE A 97 4.30 -4.32 -14.67
N ILE A 98 3.28 -3.89 -13.92
CA ILE A 98 2.68 -4.63 -12.81
C ILE A 98 1.21 -4.92 -13.14
N GLU A 99 0.89 -6.19 -13.38
CA GLU A 99 -0.46 -6.63 -13.79
C GLU A 99 -1.51 -6.53 -12.66
N ARG A 100 -1.05 -6.54 -11.39
CA ARG A 100 -1.91 -6.49 -10.19
C ARG A 100 -1.47 -5.37 -9.24
N ASN A 101 -1.55 -4.13 -9.73
CA ASN A 101 -1.21 -2.96 -8.94
C ASN A 101 -2.42 -2.44 -8.16
N GLY A 102 -2.68 -3.03 -6.99
CA GLY A 102 -3.78 -2.67 -6.08
C GLY A 102 -3.39 -2.88 -4.61
N PRO A 103 -4.16 -2.32 -3.65
CA PRO A 103 -3.98 -2.63 -2.23
C PRO A 103 -3.82 -4.13 -1.99
N LEU A 104 -2.92 -4.50 -1.08
CA LEU A 104 -2.79 -5.89 -0.64
C LEU A 104 -4.00 -6.21 0.25
N THR A 105 -4.90 -7.06 -0.23
CA THR A 105 -6.14 -7.46 0.43
C THR A 105 -6.58 -8.85 -0.05
N ALA A 106 -7.48 -9.50 0.68
CA ALA A 106 -8.10 -10.76 0.25
C ALA A 106 -8.82 -10.61 -1.11
N PRO A 107 -9.02 -11.71 -1.87
CA PRO A 107 -9.75 -11.68 -3.13
C PRO A 107 -11.16 -11.09 -3.01
N SER A 108 -11.66 -10.51 -4.10
CA SER A 108 -13.03 -9.96 -4.21
C SER A 108 -13.37 -8.84 -3.22
N GLN A 109 -12.36 -8.05 -2.81
CA GLN A 109 -12.50 -6.92 -1.88
C GLN A 109 -12.56 -5.55 -2.59
N ASP A 110 -13.16 -5.49 -3.79
CA ASP A 110 -13.16 -4.29 -4.64
C ASP A 110 -13.76 -3.05 -3.95
N ALA A 111 -14.80 -3.27 -3.14
CA ALA A 111 -15.43 -2.21 -2.34
C ALA A 111 -14.47 -1.65 -1.27
N LEU A 112 -13.67 -2.50 -0.63
CA LEU A 112 -12.66 -2.10 0.34
C LEU A 112 -11.51 -1.35 -0.36
N CYS A 113 -10.99 -1.89 -1.46
CA CYS A 113 -9.97 -1.23 -2.29
C CYS A 113 -10.42 0.17 -2.71
N THR A 114 -11.65 0.29 -3.22
CA THR A 114 -12.23 1.58 -3.63
C THR A 114 -12.29 2.56 -2.46
N ARG A 115 -12.74 2.12 -1.28
CA ARG A 115 -12.79 2.98 -0.10
C ARG A 115 -11.39 3.41 0.35
N MET A 116 -10.41 2.51 0.34
CA MET A 116 -9.02 2.83 0.68
C MET A 116 -8.47 3.91 -0.24
N LEU A 117 -8.58 3.72 -1.56
CA LEU A 117 -8.05 4.65 -2.54
C LEU A 117 -8.78 6.00 -2.56
N ARG A 118 -10.07 6.04 -2.23
CA ARG A 118 -10.84 7.30 -2.08
C ARG A 118 -10.52 8.09 -0.81
N ALA A 119 -9.91 7.45 0.18
CA ALA A 119 -9.56 8.11 1.43
C ALA A 119 -8.22 8.86 1.34
N ALA A 120 -7.42 8.58 0.31
CA ALA A 120 -6.13 9.20 0.01
C ALA A 120 -6.28 10.53 -0.73
#